data_AF-A0A7W6PRA6-F1
#
_entry.id   AF-A0A7W6PRA6-F1
#
_cell.length_a   1.000
_cell.length_b   1.000
_cell.length_c   1.000
_cell.angle_alpha   90.00
_cell.angle_beta   90.00
_cell.angle_gamma   90.00
#
_symmetry.space_group_name_H-M   'P 1'
#
loop_
_entity.id
_entity.type
_entity.pdbx_description
1 polymer ?
#
loop_
_entity_poly.entity_id
_entity_poly.type
_entity_poly.pdbx_seq_one_letter_code
_entity_poly.pdbx_strand_id
1 'polypeptide(L)'
;MHVDTVFSLASSVALGGWLLLIFAPRWPALVAFIRSGLIGALSLTYAVLVFVYFFRVEDGGFGSIAEVRALFLSDAVLTAGWVHYLAFDLFVGTWIAIEADRRGYNRLLQGPLLVVTFMFGPLGLLLFSITRASEAALTLRKV
;
A
#
# COMPACT_ATOMS: atom_id res chain seq x y z
N MET A 1 -3.67 20.75 13.23
CA MET A 1 -2.55 19.78 13.25
C MET A 1 -1.53 20.21 12.21
N HIS A 2 -0.25 20.13 12.54
CA HIS A 2 0.80 20.32 11.54
C HIS A 2 0.79 19.13 10.57
N VAL A 3 1.00 19.41 9.29
CA VAL A 3 1.03 18.39 8.22
C VAL A 3 2.07 17.31 8.53
N ASP A 4 3.21 17.70 9.12
CA ASP A 4 4.26 16.77 9.59
C ASP A 4 3.74 15.73 10.57
N THR A 5 2.84 16.11 11.49
CA THR A 5 2.26 15.16 12.45
C THR A 5 1.40 14.12 11.74
N VAL A 6 0.62 14.53 10.74
CA VAL A 6 -0.20 13.61 9.93
C VAL A 6 0.69 12.68 9.14
N PHE A 7 1.75 13.21 8.51
CA PHE A 7 2.74 12.43 7.77
C PHE A 7 3.42 11.37 8.65
N SER A 8 3.96 11.76 9.81
CA SER A 8 4.63 10.84 10.72
C SER A 8 3.68 9.78 11.26
N LEU A 9 2.47 10.19 11.70
CA LEU A 9 1.48 9.25 12.23
C LEU A 9 1.02 8.25 11.16
N ALA A 10 0.69 8.71 9.95
CA ALA A 10 0.30 7.82 8.86
C ALA A 10 1.41 6.81 8.52
N SER A 11 2.66 7.27 8.49
CA SER A 11 3.83 6.42 8.23
C SER A 11 4.01 5.36 9.33
N SER A 12 3.88 5.74 10.61
CA SER A 12 3.96 4.80 11.73
C SER A 12 2.81 3.79 11.73
N VAL A 13 1.59 4.23 11.42
CA VAL A 13 0.40 3.37 11.30
C VAL A 13 0.60 2.34 10.18
N ALA A 14 1.05 2.78 9.02
CA ALA A 14 1.34 1.91 7.88
C ALA A 14 2.45 0.90 8.21
N LEU A 15 3.54 1.35 8.81
CA LEU A 15 4.63 0.48 9.27
C LEU A 15 4.11 -0.59 10.26
N GLY A 16 3.30 -0.19 11.23
CA GLY A 16 2.64 -1.13 12.14
C GLY A 16 1.79 -2.17 11.40
N GLY A 17 1.02 -1.75 10.40
CA GLY A 17 0.27 -2.64 9.52
C GLY A 17 1.14 -3.65 8.78
N TRP A 18 2.29 -3.20 8.24
CA TRP A 18 3.27 -4.08 7.59
C TRP A 18 3.92 -5.08 8.54
N LEU A 19 4.31 -4.65 9.74
CA LEU A 19 4.87 -5.53 10.76
C LEU A 19 3.86 -6.61 11.16
N LEU A 20 2.60 -6.23 11.40
CA LEU A 20 1.52 -7.18 11.67
C LEU A 20 1.33 -8.14 10.49
N LEU A 21 1.32 -7.65 9.26
CA LEU A 21 1.09 -8.47 8.08
C LEU A 21 2.23 -9.49 7.82
N ILE A 22 3.47 -9.09 8.04
CA ILE A 22 4.65 -9.92 7.77
C ILE A 22 4.85 -10.96 8.88
N PHE A 23 4.78 -10.53 10.14
CA PHE A 23 5.21 -11.34 11.28
C PHE A 23 4.08 -12.01 12.05
N ALA A 24 2.88 -11.41 12.11
CA ALA A 24 1.79 -11.98 12.90
C ALA A 24 1.06 -13.11 12.16
N PRO A 25 0.44 -14.05 12.90
CA PRO A 25 -0.48 -15.03 12.32
C PRO A 25 -1.69 -14.31 11.70
N ARG A 26 -1.99 -14.62 10.43
CA ARG A 26 -3.01 -13.91 9.64
C ARG A 26 -4.41 -14.48 9.85
N TRP A 27 -4.86 -14.54 11.10
CA TRP A 27 -6.22 -14.95 11.41
C TRP A 27 -7.25 -13.94 10.89
N PRO A 28 -8.52 -14.34 10.67
CA PRO A 28 -9.52 -13.48 10.02
C PRO A 28 -9.71 -12.10 10.67
N ALA A 29 -9.70 -12.02 12.01
CA ALA A 29 -9.83 -10.75 12.72
C ALA A 29 -8.67 -9.77 12.49
N LEU A 30 -7.42 -10.24 12.40
CA LEU A 30 -6.26 -9.39 12.12
C LEU A 30 -6.33 -8.85 10.70
N VAL A 31 -6.67 -9.72 9.75
CA VAL A 31 -6.85 -9.32 8.35
C VAL A 31 -7.98 -8.29 8.22
N ALA A 32 -9.09 -8.49 8.93
CA ALA A 32 -10.18 -7.51 8.97
C ALA A 32 -9.75 -6.19 9.60
N PHE A 33 -8.97 -6.22 10.69
CA PHE A 33 -8.42 -5.03 11.33
C PHE A 33 -7.48 -4.25 10.40
N ILE A 34 -6.59 -4.94 9.67
CA ILE A 34 -5.70 -4.28 8.70
C ILE A 34 -6.53 -3.65 7.57
N ARG A 35 -7.49 -4.38 7.00
CA ARG A 35 -8.31 -3.94 5.86
C ARG A 35 -9.28 -2.80 6.21
N SER A 36 -10.08 -2.98 7.25
CA SER A 36 -11.17 -2.05 7.59
C SER A 36 -10.75 -1.03 8.63
N GLY A 37 -9.81 -1.37 9.51
CA GLY A 37 -9.27 -0.47 10.53
C GLY A 37 -8.14 0.39 9.97
N LEU A 38 -6.96 -0.20 9.74
CA LEU A 38 -5.75 0.57 9.39
C LEU A 38 -5.84 1.21 8.00
N ILE A 39 -6.10 0.40 6.96
CA ILE A 39 -6.25 0.91 5.59
C ILE A 39 -7.44 1.86 5.51
N GLY A 40 -8.57 1.52 6.16
CA GLY A 40 -9.74 2.40 6.23
C GLY A 40 -9.43 3.78 6.83
N ALA A 41 -8.69 3.82 7.94
CA ALA A 41 -8.26 5.07 8.58
C ALA A 41 -7.30 5.88 7.69
N LEU A 42 -6.34 5.23 7.02
CA LEU A 42 -5.44 5.88 6.07
C LEU A 42 -6.24 6.45 4.87
N SER A 43 -7.18 5.68 4.32
CA SER A 43 -8.04 6.13 3.22
C SER A 43 -8.93 7.31 3.62
N LEU A 44 -9.48 7.31 4.83
CA LEU A 44 -10.25 8.45 5.34
C LEU A 44 -9.37 9.69 5.51
N THR A 45 -8.17 9.51 6.04
CA THR A 45 -7.18 10.60 6.19
C THR A 45 -6.83 11.21 4.83
N TYR A 46 -6.54 10.35 3.84
CA TYR A 46 -6.33 10.76 2.45
C TYR A 46 -7.53 11.54 1.89
N ALA A 47 -8.75 11.03 2.05
CA ALA A 47 -9.96 11.67 1.55
C ALA A 47 -10.16 13.08 2.13
N VAL A 48 -9.92 13.25 3.44
CA VAL A 48 -9.99 14.56 4.09
C VAL A 48 -8.93 15.51 3.54
N LEU A 49 -7.68 15.07 3.40
CA LEU A 49 -6.61 15.92 2.87
C LEU A 49 -6.90 16.35 1.43
N VAL A 50 -7.33 15.44 0.57
CA VAL A 50 -7.70 15.78 -0.82
C VAL A 50 -8.87 16.75 -0.84
N PHE A 51 -9.95 16.47 -0.10
CA PHE A 51 -11.13 17.32 -0.07
C PHE A 51 -10.81 18.75 0.39
N VAL A 52 -9.91 18.91 1.38
CA VAL A 52 -9.58 20.22 1.95
C VAL A 52 -8.56 20.99 1.10
N TYR A 53 -7.55 20.32 0.53
CA TYR A 53 -6.37 21.00 -0.03
C TYR A 53 -6.23 20.87 -1.55
N PHE A 54 -6.67 19.77 -2.16
CA PHE A 54 -6.35 19.45 -3.56
C PHE A 54 -6.85 20.53 -4.54
N PHE A 55 -8.12 20.93 -4.40
CA PHE A 55 -8.75 21.91 -5.29
C PHE A 55 -8.36 23.37 -4.99
N ARG A 56 -7.41 23.60 -4.08
CA ARG A 56 -6.91 24.93 -3.70
C ARG A 56 -5.52 25.23 -4.23
N VAL A 57 -4.88 24.26 -4.91
CA VAL A 57 -3.55 24.45 -5.49
C VAL A 57 -3.70 25.10 -6.86
N GLU A 58 -3.17 26.31 -7.01
CA GLU A 58 -3.06 27.00 -8.29
C GLU A 58 -2.16 26.21 -9.24
N ASP A 59 -2.55 26.15 -10.53
CA ASP A 59 -1.86 25.39 -11.59
C ASP A 59 -1.70 23.88 -11.30
N GLY A 60 -2.38 23.36 -10.28
CA GLY A 60 -2.36 21.95 -9.90
C GLY A 60 -3.22 21.09 -10.82
N GLY A 61 -2.69 19.95 -11.25
CA GLY A 61 -3.38 19.05 -12.18
C GLY A 61 -2.58 17.81 -12.57
N PHE A 62 -3.13 17.02 -13.49
CA PHE A 62 -2.54 15.77 -13.97
C PHE A 62 -2.27 15.78 -15.48
N GLY A 63 -2.46 16.92 -16.17
CA GLY A 63 -2.27 17.05 -17.61
C GLY A 63 -0.81 17.14 -18.03
N SER A 64 0.08 17.53 -17.11
CA SER A 64 1.51 17.66 -17.36
C SER A 64 2.35 17.44 -16.09
N ILE A 65 3.66 17.18 -16.26
CA ILE A 65 4.58 17.08 -15.12
C ILE A 65 4.69 18.39 -14.34
N ALA A 66 4.47 19.54 -14.99
CA ALA A 66 4.49 20.84 -14.36
C ALA A 66 3.31 20.99 -13.40
N GLU A 67 2.11 20.63 -13.84
CA GLU A 67 0.90 20.63 -13.01
C GLU A 67 0.99 19.66 -11.83
N VAL A 68 1.52 18.45 -12.06
CA VAL A 68 1.72 17.46 -10.98
C VAL A 68 2.71 18.00 -9.96
N ARG A 69 3.80 18.64 -10.42
CA ARG A 69 4.76 19.28 -9.52
C ARG A 69 4.12 20.40 -8.70
N ALA A 70 3.23 21.20 -9.30
CA ALA A 70 2.51 22.26 -8.59
C ALA A 70 1.69 21.68 -7.42
N LEU A 71 0.97 20.57 -7.65
CA LEU A 71 0.26 19.84 -6.59
C LEU A 71 1.21 19.44 -5.45
N PHE A 72 2.36 18.86 -5.78
CA PHE A 72 3.32 18.34 -4.80
C PHE A 72 4.19 19.41 -4.11
N LEU A 73 4.16 20.68 -4.55
CA LEU A 73 4.75 21.79 -3.81
C LEU A 73 3.90 22.21 -2.58
N SER A 74 2.64 21.77 -2.52
CA SER A 74 1.83 21.89 -1.31
C SER A 74 2.12 20.73 -0.37
N ASP A 75 2.69 20.98 0.81
CA ASP A 75 2.98 19.95 1.82
C ASP A 75 1.75 19.10 2.16
N ALA A 76 0.56 19.71 2.18
CA ALA A 76 -0.68 19.03 2.50
C ALA A 76 -1.09 18.04 1.39
N VAL A 77 -0.96 18.43 0.12
CA VAL A 77 -1.26 17.55 -1.03
C VAL A 77 -0.16 16.51 -1.22
N LEU A 78 1.10 16.86 -0.97
CA LEU A 78 2.21 15.90 -0.92
C LEU A 78 1.98 14.84 0.15
N THR A 79 1.55 15.24 1.35
CA THR A 79 1.19 14.30 2.41
C THR A 79 -0.01 13.46 2.01
N ALA A 80 -1.01 14.02 1.33
CA ALA A 80 -2.12 13.22 0.79
C ALA A 80 -1.62 12.15 -0.18
N GLY A 81 -0.72 12.51 -1.11
CA GLY A 81 -0.09 11.57 -2.03
C GLY A 81 0.73 10.49 -1.31
N TRP A 82 1.42 10.84 -0.22
CA TRP A 82 2.13 9.87 0.60
C TRP A 82 1.17 8.89 1.30
N VAL A 83 0.12 9.39 1.95
CA VAL A 83 -0.91 8.56 2.61
C VAL A 83 -1.61 7.65 1.60
N HIS A 84 -1.81 8.13 0.36
CA HIS A 84 -2.31 7.31 -0.74
C HIS A 84 -1.41 6.09 -0.99
N TYR A 85 -0.09 6.28 -1.15
CA TYR A 85 0.84 5.16 -1.31
C TYR A 85 0.80 4.21 -0.13
N LEU A 86 0.85 4.72 1.11
CA LEU A 86 0.79 3.89 2.30
C LEU A 86 -0.46 3.01 2.37
N ALA A 87 -1.63 3.57 2.06
CA ALA A 87 -2.89 2.86 2.07
C ALA A 87 -2.96 1.79 0.98
N PHE A 88 -2.61 2.16 -0.26
CA PHE A 88 -2.68 1.26 -1.41
C PHE A 88 -1.62 0.16 -1.35
N ASP A 89 -0.39 0.47 -0.94
CA ASP A 89 0.67 -0.54 -0.82
C ASP A 89 0.35 -1.55 0.28
N LEU A 90 -0.17 -1.11 1.42
CA LEU A 90 -0.61 -2.02 2.48
C LEU A 90 -1.82 -2.86 2.05
N PHE A 91 -2.74 -2.29 1.26
CA PHE A 91 -3.85 -3.05 0.65
C PHE A 91 -3.33 -4.14 -0.29
N VAL A 92 -2.41 -3.78 -1.20
CA VAL A 92 -1.79 -4.72 -2.15
C VAL A 92 -1.01 -5.79 -1.40
N GLY A 93 -0.19 -5.42 -0.42
CA GLY A 93 0.52 -6.36 0.44
C GLY A 93 -0.42 -7.32 1.16
N THR A 94 -1.52 -6.81 1.71
CA THR A 94 -2.54 -7.64 2.38
C THR A 94 -3.18 -8.63 1.41
N TRP A 95 -3.46 -8.20 0.18
CA TRP A 95 -3.97 -9.07 -0.87
C TRP A 95 -2.95 -10.15 -1.26
N ILE A 96 -1.69 -9.78 -1.50
CA ILE A 96 -0.58 -10.70 -1.80
C ILE A 96 -0.45 -11.76 -0.69
N ALA A 97 -0.42 -11.33 0.57
CA ALA A 97 -0.26 -12.22 1.72
C ALA A 97 -1.36 -13.28 1.80
N ILE A 98 -2.62 -12.89 1.59
CA ILE A 98 -3.78 -13.78 1.67
C ILE A 98 -3.81 -14.73 0.48
N GLU A 99 -3.52 -14.23 -0.72
CA GLU A 99 -3.46 -15.07 -1.92
C GLU A 99 -2.29 -16.08 -1.84
N ALA A 100 -1.14 -15.64 -1.32
CA ALA A 100 -0.01 -16.52 -1.07
C ALA A 100 -0.33 -17.60 -0.03
N ASP A 101 -1.04 -17.26 1.05
CA ASP A 101 -1.50 -18.23 2.06
C ASP A 101 -2.48 -19.25 1.43
N ARG A 102 -3.42 -18.81 0.57
CA ARG A 102 -4.35 -19.72 -0.14
C ARG A 102 -3.65 -20.69 -1.09
N ARG A 103 -2.51 -20.29 -1.66
CA ARG A 103 -1.66 -21.12 -2.52
C ARG A 103 -0.70 -22.02 -1.75
N GLY A 104 -0.64 -21.89 -0.43
CA GLY A 104 0.31 -22.63 0.40
C GLY A 104 1.77 -22.17 0.24
N TYR A 105 2.01 -20.95 -0.24
CA TYR A 105 3.37 -20.40 -0.29
C TYR A 105 3.93 -20.27 1.12
N ASN A 106 5.16 -20.74 1.36
CA ASN A 106 5.77 -20.66 2.68
C ASN A 106 6.18 -19.20 3.03
N ARG A 107 6.40 -18.94 4.33
CA ARG A 107 6.73 -17.59 4.82
C ARG A 107 8.09 -17.07 4.33
N LEU A 108 9.02 -17.95 3.97
CA LEU A 108 10.32 -17.55 3.41
C LEU A 108 10.21 -16.96 2.01
N LEU A 109 9.30 -17.47 1.17
CA LEU A 109 9.00 -16.87 -0.13
C LEU A 109 8.18 -15.59 0.02
N GLN A 110 7.20 -15.59 0.92
CA GLN A 110 6.32 -14.43 1.13
C GLN A 110 7.07 -13.22 1.70
N GLY A 111 8.02 -13.43 2.63
CA GLY A 111 8.73 -12.34 3.30
C GLY A 111 9.39 -11.35 2.33
N PRO A 112 10.28 -11.78 1.43
CA PRO A 112 10.89 -10.93 0.42
C PRO A 112 9.87 -10.24 -0.49
N LEU A 113 8.81 -10.95 -0.92
CA LEU A 113 7.75 -10.36 -1.75
C LEU A 113 7.03 -9.22 -1.02
N LEU A 114 6.69 -9.43 0.25
CA LEU A 114 6.05 -8.42 1.08
C LEU A 114 6.98 -7.25 1.41
N VAL A 115 8.27 -7.50 1.65
CA VAL A 115 9.27 -6.42 1.86
C VAL A 115 9.47 -5.59 0.60
N VAL A 116 9.54 -6.22 -0.57
CA VAL A 116 9.61 -5.47 -1.84
C VAL A 116 8.32 -4.71 -2.09
N THR A 117 7.15 -5.27 -1.76
CA THR A 117 5.87 -4.55 -1.86
C THR A 117 5.82 -3.36 -0.88
N PHE A 118 6.37 -3.50 0.33
CA PHE A 118 6.44 -2.42 1.31
C PHE A 118 7.30 -1.24 0.81
N MET A 119 8.42 -1.53 0.16
CA MET A 119 9.35 -0.48 -0.31
C MET A 119 9.00 0.04 -1.70
N PHE A 120 8.45 -0.83 -2.54
CA PHE A 120 8.21 -0.61 -3.96
C PHE A 120 6.92 -1.32 -4.39
N GLY A 121 5.76 -0.87 -3.89
CA GLY A 121 4.44 -1.50 -4.09
C GLY A 121 4.23 -2.15 -5.46
N PRO A 122 4.35 -1.41 -6.57
CA PRO A 122 4.16 -1.95 -7.92
C PRO A 122 5.15 -3.06 -8.29
N LEU A 123 6.42 -2.97 -7.87
CA LEU A 123 7.43 -3.98 -8.13
C LEU A 123 7.12 -5.28 -7.36
N GLY A 124 6.71 -5.17 -6.09
CA GLY A 124 6.31 -6.33 -5.30
C GLY A 124 5.10 -7.06 -5.89
N LEU A 125 4.11 -6.31 -6.38
CA LEU A 125 2.96 -6.84 -7.10
C LEU A 125 3.36 -7.57 -8.40
N LEU A 126 4.28 -6.98 -9.17
CA LEU A 126 4.82 -7.60 -10.38
C LEU A 126 5.53 -8.92 -10.06
N LEU A 127 6.42 -8.92 -9.07
CA LEU A 127 7.13 -10.12 -8.63
C LEU A 127 6.16 -11.22 -8.21
N PHE A 128 5.17 -10.90 -7.39
CA PHE A 128 4.14 -11.86 -6.98
C PHE A 128 3.37 -12.43 -8.18
N SER A 129 3.03 -11.58 -9.15
CA SER A 129 2.34 -11.99 -10.37
C SER A 129 3.18 -12.96 -11.21
N ILE A 130 4.49 -12.71 -11.34
CA ILE A 130 5.43 -13.60 -12.03
C ILE A 130 5.60 -14.93 -11.29
N THR A 131 5.70 -14.90 -9.95
CA THR A 131 5.77 -16.12 -9.12
C THR A 131 4.54 -17.00 -9.36
N ARG A 132 3.36 -16.38 -9.34
CA ARG A 132 2.08 -17.06 -9.59
C ARG A 132 1.97 -17.65 -10.99
N ALA A 133 2.40 -16.91 -12.01
CA ALA A 133 2.39 -17.39 -13.39
C ALA A 133 3.36 -18.56 -13.60
N SER A 134 4.56 -18.47 -13.01
CA SER A 134 5.57 -19.53 -13.06
C SER A 134 5.07 -20.82 -12.40
N GLU A 135 4.42 -20.72 -11.24
CA GLU A 135 3.78 -21.85 -10.55
C GLU A 135 2.74 -22.52 -11.47
N ALA A 136 1.82 -21.75 -12.05
CA ALA A 136 0.77 -22.28 -12.92
C ALA A 136 1.34 -23.00 -14.15
N ALA A 137 2.36 -22.40 -14.80
CA ALA A 137 3.01 -22.99 -15.96
C ALA A 137 3.72 -24.32 -15.63
N LEU A 138 4.36 -24.42 -14.46
CA LEU A 138 5.01 -25.65 -14.01
C LEU A 138 4.00 -26.75 -13.67
N THR A 139 2.84 -26.39 -13.12
CA THR A 139 1.76 -27.35 -12.82
C THR A 139 1.15 -27.91 -14.10
N LEU A 140 0.89 -27.08 -15.11
CA LEU A 140 0.37 -27.52 -16.41
C LEU A 140 1.31 -28.46 -17.16
N ARG A 141 2.63 -28.30 -17.00
CA ARG A 141 3.62 -29.22 -17.61
C ARG A 141 3.67 -30.61 -16.98
N LYS A 142 3.11 -30.78 -15.77
CA LYS A 142 3.10 -32.05 -15.04
C LYS A 142 1.85 -32.90 -15.30
N VAL A 143 0.84 -32.32 -15.96
CA VAL A 143 -0.42 -32.99 -16.37
C VAL A 143 -0.29 -33.43 -17.81
#